data_AF-A0A5K7S5Q9-F1
#
_entry.id   AF-A0A5K7S5Q9-F1
#
_cell.length_a   1.000
_cell.length_b   1.000
_cell.length_c   1.000
_cell.angle_alpha   90.00
_cell.angle_beta   90.00
_cell.angle_gamma   90.00
#
_symmetry.space_group_name_H-M   'P 1'
#
loop_
_entity.id
_entity.type
_entity.pdbx_description
1 polymer ?
#
loop_
_entity_poly.entity_id
_entity_poly.type
_entity_poly.pdbx_seq_one_letter_code
_entity_poly.pdbx_strand_id
1 'polypeptide(L)'
;MAVFGQTEKKDELIKKNWNFGGLPTITFDTDLGFQYGALVNLYDYGDGTRFPKYNHSLYFEVSRYTKGSGINRFYYDSDQLIKGLQTSVDLSYLSDQAYDFYGFNGYDAVYNADWVDTEASDYKTRMFYKYDRKLFRFKVDLQGKLAGNHVRWAAGFNLQNFAIKSVNLDKLNKGKKGNDVLPAVDGLFEKYQQWGIINTKEANGGFVPTIKGGIVFDSRDNRPNPMKGIWTEAVLEGAPTFLGAESSFVKLSLIHRQYFTLIPKNLSFVYRLAYQTTVAGHTPFYYQSQVITSVLTGALSEGLGGGKTLRGVLRNRVVGDGFLYGNAEMRWKVVRFNWINNNFYIGLNSFLDFGKVTNKIPVTFSFAGSSGFTNSDPDYNKIDAEKMHTSYGGGLRIVMNENFVIAVDYGVAANKQDGTSGMYIGLNYLF
;
A
#
# COMPACT_ATOMS: atom_id res chain seq x y z
N MET A 1 -32.39 31.23 -43.06
CA MET A 1 -32.36 29.76 -42.97
C MET A 1 -31.08 29.37 -42.25
N ALA A 2 -31.17 29.03 -40.97
CA ALA A 2 -30.05 28.49 -40.20
C ALA A 2 -30.02 26.98 -40.40
N VAL A 3 -28.94 26.46 -40.99
CA VAL A 3 -28.68 25.02 -41.06
C VAL A 3 -27.75 24.70 -39.90
N PHE A 4 -28.30 24.03 -38.90
CA PHE A 4 -27.56 23.41 -37.81
C PHE A 4 -26.58 22.38 -38.38
N GLY A 5 -25.28 22.61 -38.21
CA GLY A 5 -24.28 21.57 -38.40
C GLY A 5 -24.48 20.49 -37.34
N GLN A 6 -24.85 19.28 -37.78
CA GLN A 6 -24.81 18.08 -36.95
C GLN A 6 -23.39 17.94 -36.38
N THR A 7 -23.25 18.07 -35.06
CA THR A 7 -22.15 17.43 -34.35
C THR A 7 -22.28 15.93 -34.58
N GLU A 8 -21.48 15.38 -35.48
CA GLU A 8 -21.24 13.94 -35.56
C GLU A 8 -20.81 13.47 -34.18
N LYS A 9 -21.69 12.71 -33.52
CA LYS A 9 -21.27 11.84 -32.41
C LYS A 9 -20.27 10.87 -33.03
N LYS A 10 -18.98 11.06 -32.74
CA LYS A 10 -17.97 10.03 -32.97
C LYS A 10 -18.49 8.73 -32.37
N ASP A 11 -18.73 7.73 -33.18
CA ASP A 11 -19.12 6.40 -32.70
C ASP A 11 -18.05 5.93 -31.70
N GLU A 12 -18.44 5.77 -30.43
CA GLU A 12 -17.53 5.23 -29.42
C GLU A 12 -17.14 3.82 -29.83
N LEU A 13 -15.84 3.56 -29.93
CA LEU A 13 -15.31 2.27 -30.34
C LEU A 13 -15.57 1.23 -29.23
N ILE A 14 -16.66 0.47 -29.36
CA ILE A 14 -17.06 -0.57 -28.41
C ILE A 14 -16.12 -1.77 -28.55
N LYS A 15 -15.38 -2.08 -27.48
CA LYS A 15 -14.55 -3.28 -27.41
C LYS A 15 -15.40 -4.52 -27.12
N LYS A 16 -15.07 -5.63 -27.78
CA LYS A 16 -15.73 -6.94 -27.64
C LYS A 16 -14.69 -8.03 -27.41
N ASN A 17 -15.09 -9.14 -26.79
CA ASN A 17 -14.28 -10.31 -26.49
C ASN A 17 -13.00 -9.96 -25.71
N TRP A 18 -12.01 -10.84 -25.77
CA TRP A 18 -10.69 -10.64 -25.19
C TRP A 18 -9.93 -9.50 -25.83
N ASN A 19 -9.46 -8.58 -24.99
CA ASN A 19 -8.64 -7.45 -25.33
C ASN A 19 -7.37 -7.48 -24.48
N PHE A 20 -6.24 -7.25 -25.15
CA PHE A 20 -4.91 -7.30 -24.55
C PHE A 20 -4.38 -5.89 -24.29
N GLY A 21 -3.87 -5.66 -23.09
CA GLY A 21 -3.13 -4.46 -22.72
C GLY A 21 -1.83 -4.84 -22.01
N GLY A 22 -0.75 -4.99 -22.76
CA GLY A 22 0.59 -5.18 -22.22
C GLY A 22 1.29 -3.84 -22.05
N LEU A 23 1.91 -3.62 -20.90
CA LEU A 23 2.72 -2.43 -20.63
C LEU A 23 4.02 -2.84 -19.94
N PRO A 24 5.16 -2.22 -20.28
CA PRO A 24 6.36 -2.36 -19.45
C PRO A 24 6.04 -1.79 -18.06
N THR A 25 6.47 -2.48 -17.01
CA THR A 25 6.35 -1.95 -15.65
C THR A 25 7.54 -1.04 -15.41
N ILE A 26 7.36 0.26 -15.67
CA ILE A 26 8.35 1.30 -15.42
C ILE A 26 7.76 2.28 -14.42
N THR A 27 8.21 2.19 -13.19
CA THR A 27 7.75 3.03 -12.08
C THR A 27 8.95 3.41 -11.21
N PHE A 28 8.78 4.35 -10.29
CA PHE A 28 9.82 4.70 -9.32
C PHE A 28 9.18 4.94 -7.96
N ASP A 29 9.82 4.45 -6.92
CA ASP A 29 9.42 4.70 -5.55
C ASP A 29 10.69 5.02 -4.75
N THR A 30 10.67 6.07 -3.94
CA THR A 30 11.89 6.47 -3.21
C THR A 30 12.35 5.40 -2.23
N ASP A 31 11.43 4.66 -1.64
CA ASP A 31 11.71 3.61 -0.66
C ASP A 31 12.22 2.33 -1.34
N LEU A 32 11.74 2.03 -2.55
CA LEU A 32 12.05 0.80 -3.29
C LEU A 32 13.02 0.94 -4.47
N GLY A 33 13.21 2.15 -4.98
CA GLY A 33 13.98 2.46 -6.19
C GLY A 33 13.18 2.32 -7.48
N PHE A 34 13.89 2.13 -8.59
CA PHE A 34 13.30 2.00 -9.92
C PHE A 34 12.68 0.62 -10.10
N GLN A 35 11.44 0.55 -10.58
CA GLN A 35 10.77 -0.68 -10.93
C GLN A 35 10.97 -0.99 -12.42
N TYR A 36 11.35 -2.23 -12.71
CA TYR A 36 11.43 -2.77 -14.06
C TYR A 36 10.77 -4.14 -14.13
N GLY A 37 10.14 -4.44 -15.25
CA GLY A 37 9.45 -5.71 -15.46
C GLY A 37 8.39 -5.62 -16.53
N ALA A 38 7.50 -6.60 -16.52
CA ALA A 38 6.37 -6.66 -17.44
C ALA A 38 5.09 -6.89 -16.67
N LEU A 39 4.03 -6.22 -17.12
CA LEU A 39 2.67 -6.51 -16.72
C LEU A 39 1.78 -6.70 -17.94
N VAL A 40 0.79 -7.57 -17.78
CA VAL A 40 -0.24 -7.85 -18.78
C VAL A 40 -1.59 -7.73 -18.12
N ASN A 41 -2.47 -6.95 -18.75
CA ASN A 41 -3.89 -6.93 -18.46
C ASN A 41 -4.66 -7.56 -19.62
N LEU A 42 -5.50 -8.54 -19.33
CA LEU A 42 -6.47 -9.12 -20.25
C LEU A 42 -7.87 -8.78 -19.78
N TYR A 43 -8.69 -8.26 -20.68
CA TYR A 43 -10.09 -7.95 -20.40
C TYR A 43 -10.98 -8.69 -21.39
N ASP A 44 -11.94 -9.45 -20.90
CA ASP A 44 -13.06 -9.92 -21.73
C ASP A 44 -14.23 -8.95 -21.61
N TYR A 45 -14.68 -8.38 -22.72
CA TYR A 45 -15.85 -7.51 -22.79
C TYR A 45 -17.11 -8.24 -23.30
N GLY A 46 -17.05 -9.55 -23.57
CA GLY A 46 -18.15 -10.31 -24.14
C GLY A 46 -18.62 -9.73 -25.47
N ASP A 47 -19.94 -9.61 -25.66
CA ASP A 47 -20.55 -9.04 -26.87
C ASP A 47 -20.43 -7.49 -26.97
N GLY A 48 -19.82 -6.84 -25.96
CA GLY A 48 -19.63 -5.39 -25.88
C GLY A 48 -20.84 -4.60 -25.39
N THR A 49 -21.98 -5.24 -25.09
CA THR A 49 -23.21 -4.55 -24.64
C THR A 49 -23.03 -3.83 -23.30
N ARG A 50 -22.07 -4.28 -22.48
CA ARG A 50 -21.76 -3.74 -21.14
C ARG A 50 -20.57 -2.77 -21.14
N PHE A 51 -19.95 -2.53 -22.30
CA PHE A 51 -18.78 -1.65 -22.40
C PHE A 51 -19.09 -0.27 -21.79
N PRO A 52 -18.17 0.32 -20.99
CA PRO A 52 -16.78 -0.06 -20.73
C PRO A 52 -16.57 -1.07 -19.59
N LYS A 53 -17.61 -1.72 -19.05
CA LYS A 53 -17.43 -2.79 -18.06
C LYS A 53 -16.96 -4.07 -18.73
N TYR A 54 -15.94 -4.70 -18.17
CA TYR A 54 -15.52 -6.04 -18.54
C TYR A 54 -16.38 -7.11 -17.85
N ASN A 55 -16.48 -8.29 -18.47
CA ASN A 55 -16.95 -9.51 -17.85
C ASN A 55 -15.87 -10.11 -16.94
N HIS A 56 -14.63 -10.15 -17.44
CA HIS A 56 -13.48 -10.70 -16.73
C HIS A 56 -12.25 -9.82 -16.92
N SER A 57 -11.49 -9.63 -15.84
CA SER A 57 -10.18 -8.98 -15.86
C SER A 57 -9.15 -9.93 -15.27
N LEU A 58 -8.06 -10.17 -16.01
CA LEU A 58 -6.90 -10.92 -15.55
C LEU A 58 -5.67 -10.01 -15.64
N TYR A 59 -4.92 -9.94 -14.55
CA TYR A 59 -3.69 -9.18 -14.42
C TYR A 59 -2.55 -10.12 -14.05
N PHE A 60 -1.44 -9.99 -14.76
CA PHE A 60 -0.20 -10.71 -14.50
C PHE A 60 0.93 -9.70 -14.40
N GLU A 61 1.77 -9.81 -13.38
CA GLU A 61 2.95 -8.97 -13.20
C GLU A 61 4.14 -9.82 -12.73
N VAL A 62 5.28 -9.59 -13.38
CA VAL A 62 6.59 -10.00 -12.90
C VAL A 62 7.51 -8.79 -12.98
N SER A 63 7.85 -8.23 -11.83
CA SER A 63 8.62 -7.00 -11.75
C SER A 63 9.56 -6.97 -10.56
N ARG A 64 10.62 -6.18 -10.65
CA ARG A 64 11.65 -6.02 -9.63
C ARG A 64 11.96 -4.55 -9.42
N TYR A 65 12.35 -4.23 -8.20
CA TYR A 65 12.81 -2.92 -7.79
C TYR A 65 14.32 -2.94 -7.58
N THR A 66 15.01 -1.85 -7.91
CA THR A 66 16.48 -1.78 -7.80
C THR A 66 17.01 -1.91 -6.37
N LYS A 67 16.19 -1.64 -5.34
CA LYS A 67 16.57 -1.89 -3.93
C LYS A 67 16.23 -3.32 -3.44
N GLY A 68 15.96 -4.25 -4.35
CA GLY A 68 15.89 -5.68 -4.05
C GLY A 68 14.50 -6.22 -3.74
N SER A 69 13.44 -5.41 -3.92
CA SER A 69 12.05 -5.88 -3.82
C SER A 69 11.55 -6.49 -5.14
N GLY A 70 10.55 -7.35 -5.08
CA GLY A 70 10.02 -8.04 -6.25
C GLY A 70 8.55 -8.40 -6.10
N ILE A 71 7.82 -8.27 -7.20
CA ILE A 71 6.41 -8.62 -7.32
C ILE A 71 6.28 -9.73 -8.36
N ASN A 72 5.58 -10.80 -7.98
CA ASN A 72 5.09 -11.81 -8.89
C ASN A 72 3.61 -11.96 -8.53
N ARG A 73 2.72 -11.48 -9.39
CA ARG A 73 1.31 -11.34 -9.04
C ARG A 73 0.43 -11.81 -10.18
N PHE A 74 -0.54 -12.64 -9.84
CA PHE A 74 -1.74 -12.88 -10.61
C PHE A 74 -2.92 -12.27 -9.86
N TYR A 75 -3.72 -11.47 -10.55
CA TYR A 75 -4.95 -10.91 -10.00
C TYR A 75 -6.10 -11.11 -10.98
N TYR A 76 -7.24 -11.53 -10.47
CA TYR A 76 -8.46 -11.74 -11.24
C TYR A 76 -9.60 -10.93 -10.63
N ASP A 77 -10.43 -10.33 -11.47
CA ASP A 77 -11.65 -9.63 -11.05
C ASP A 77 -12.80 -9.87 -12.04
N SER A 78 -13.99 -10.19 -11.51
CA SER A 78 -15.17 -10.43 -12.35
C SER A 78 -16.47 -10.29 -11.55
N ASP A 79 -17.49 -9.70 -12.18
CA ASP A 79 -18.88 -9.77 -11.71
C ASP A 79 -19.73 -10.80 -12.47
N GLN A 80 -19.09 -11.61 -13.34
CA GLN A 80 -19.73 -12.63 -14.17
C GLN A 80 -19.34 -14.07 -13.78
N LEU A 81 -18.32 -14.27 -12.94
CA LEU A 81 -17.91 -15.61 -12.51
C LEU A 81 -19.00 -16.31 -11.69
N ILE A 82 -19.56 -15.61 -10.70
CA ILE A 82 -20.65 -16.11 -9.86
C ILE A 82 -21.78 -15.08 -9.92
N LYS A 83 -22.96 -15.54 -10.34
CA LYS A 83 -24.12 -14.65 -10.53
C LYS A 83 -24.43 -13.86 -9.26
N GLY A 84 -24.41 -12.53 -9.39
CA GLY A 84 -24.76 -11.60 -8.31
C GLY A 84 -23.60 -11.24 -7.38
N LEU A 85 -22.39 -11.78 -7.62
CA LEU A 85 -21.20 -11.50 -6.82
C LEU A 85 -20.11 -10.85 -7.68
N GLN A 86 -19.43 -9.88 -7.10
CA GLN A 86 -18.10 -9.45 -7.54
C GLN A 86 -17.08 -10.37 -6.87
N THR A 87 -16.29 -11.08 -7.67
CA THR A 87 -15.25 -12.00 -7.22
C THR A 87 -13.88 -11.45 -7.59
N SER A 88 -13.00 -11.33 -6.60
CA SER A 88 -11.61 -10.93 -6.79
C SER A 88 -10.67 -11.99 -6.21
N VAL A 89 -9.63 -12.37 -6.96
CA VAL A 89 -8.63 -13.34 -6.53
C VAL A 89 -7.24 -12.73 -6.67
N ASP A 90 -6.42 -12.80 -5.63
CA ASP A 90 -5.02 -12.36 -5.62
C ASP A 90 -4.13 -13.56 -5.30
N LEU A 91 -3.20 -13.89 -6.19
CA LEU A 91 -2.11 -14.83 -5.92
C LEU A 91 -0.79 -14.10 -6.13
N SER A 92 -0.05 -13.88 -5.05
CA SER A 92 1.15 -13.06 -5.05
C SER A 92 2.31 -13.74 -4.32
N TYR A 93 3.50 -13.60 -4.87
CA TYR A 93 4.76 -13.84 -4.18
C TYR A 93 5.59 -12.57 -4.19
N LEU A 94 5.68 -11.94 -3.03
CA LEU A 94 6.36 -10.67 -2.79
C LEU A 94 7.65 -10.94 -2.03
N SER A 95 8.77 -10.44 -2.53
CA SER A 95 10.08 -10.61 -1.90
C SER A 95 10.73 -9.27 -1.67
N ASP A 96 11.34 -9.05 -0.52
CA ASP A 96 12.07 -7.85 -0.12
C ASP A 96 13.40 -8.28 0.49
N GLN A 97 14.53 -7.99 -0.16
CA GLN A 97 15.86 -8.30 0.41
C GLN A 97 16.25 -7.35 1.56
N ALA A 98 15.60 -6.18 1.61
CA ALA A 98 15.80 -5.14 2.61
C ALA A 98 14.45 -4.44 2.89
N TYR A 99 13.54 -5.16 3.54
CA TYR A 99 12.26 -4.65 4.01
C TYR A 99 12.44 -3.64 5.15
N ASP A 100 11.66 -2.56 5.15
CA ASP A 100 11.79 -1.47 6.12
C ASP A 100 11.28 -1.85 7.52
N PHE A 101 12.09 -1.54 8.53
CA PHE A 101 11.79 -1.74 9.94
C PHE A 101 12.40 -0.63 10.82
N TYR A 102 11.55 0.27 11.31
CA TYR A 102 11.93 1.42 12.14
C TYR A 102 11.53 1.24 13.60
N GLY A 103 11.16 0.02 14.01
CA GLY A 103 10.59 -0.25 15.33
C GLY A 103 9.07 -0.08 15.38
N PHE A 104 8.51 -0.05 16.59
CA PHE A 104 7.07 0.04 16.84
C PHE A 104 6.68 1.38 17.46
N ASN A 105 5.39 1.70 17.37
CA ASN A 105 4.74 2.84 18.03
C ASN A 105 5.17 4.22 17.51
N GLY A 106 5.46 4.33 16.22
CA GLY A 106 5.70 5.61 15.56
C GLY A 106 6.89 6.36 16.18
N TYR A 107 6.67 7.58 16.68
CA TYR A 107 7.73 8.39 17.28
C TYR A 107 8.29 7.86 18.60
N ASP A 108 7.67 6.85 19.21
CA ASP A 108 8.29 6.17 20.34
C ASP A 108 9.60 5.49 19.89
N ALA A 109 9.64 4.87 18.71
CA ALA A 109 10.88 4.38 18.12
C ALA A 109 11.63 5.51 17.41
N VAL A 110 12.88 5.76 17.81
CA VAL A 110 13.69 6.86 17.29
C VAL A 110 14.35 6.47 15.96
N TYR A 111 14.25 7.36 14.97
CA TYR A 111 14.96 7.24 13.69
C TYR A 111 16.18 8.15 13.66
N ASN A 112 17.36 7.55 13.49
CA ASN A 112 18.63 8.23 13.26
C ASN A 112 19.04 8.07 11.80
N ALA A 113 18.95 9.16 11.04
CA ALA A 113 19.31 9.19 9.62
C ALA A 113 20.81 8.95 9.41
N ASP A 114 21.65 9.47 10.30
CA ASP A 114 23.11 9.40 10.21
C ASP A 114 23.61 7.94 10.23
N TRP A 115 22.89 7.02 10.87
CA TRP A 115 23.29 5.60 10.90
C TRP A 115 23.19 4.89 9.56
N VAL A 116 22.45 5.46 8.60
CA VAL A 116 22.28 4.93 7.24
C VAL A 116 22.89 5.83 6.15
N ASP A 117 23.42 7.00 6.52
CA ASP A 117 24.10 7.93 5.61
C ASP A 117 25.59 7.60 5.53
N THR A 118 26.09 7.25 4.35
CA THR A 118 27.49 6.82 4.17
C THR A 118 28.50 7.93 4.41
N GLU A 119 28.06 9.20 4.40
CA GLU A 119 28.91 10.37 4.60
C GLU A 119 28.91 10.86 6.07
N ALA A 120 28.06 10.30 6.92
CA ALA A 120 27.98 10.70 8.32
C ALA A 120 29.07 10.04 9.18
N SER A 121 29.55 10.75 10.20
CA SER A 121 30.54 10.22 11.16
C SER A 121 30.03 8.98 11.91
N ASP A 122 28.72 8.94 12.13
CA ASP A 122 28.06 7.92 12.95
C ASP A 122 27.41 6.83 12.07
N TYR A 123 27.83 6.73 10.80
CA TYR A 123 27.36 5.70 9.87
C TYR A 123 27.57 4.30 10.45
N LYS A 124 26.50 3.49 10.45
CA LYS A 124 26.54 2.09 10.88
C LYS A 124 26.46 1.18 9.67
N THR A 125 25.37 1.25 8.94
CA THR A 125 25.14 0.49 7.70
C THR A 125 23.83 0.95 7.07
N ARG A 126 23.75 1.03 5.74
CA ARG A 126 22.48 1.30 5.03
C ARG A 126 21.38 0.27 5.34
N MET A 127 21.75 -0.90 5.85
CA MET A 127 20.84 -1.99 6.21
C MET A 127 20.33 -1.91 7.65
N PHE A 128 20.65 -0.85 8.41
CA PHE A 128 20.41 -0.81 9.86
C PHE A 128 18.92 -0.96 10.20
N TYR A 129 18.04 -0.31 9.45
CA TYR A 129 16.57 -0.38 9.64
C TYR A 129 15.91 -1.40 8.70
N LYS A 130 16.58 -2.54 8.41
CA LYS A 130 16.15 -3.49 7.38
C LYS A 130 16.17 -4.94 7.85
N TYR A 131 15.31 -5.76 7.26
CA TYR A 131 15.35 -7.23 7.33
C TYR A 131 14.94 -7.88 5.99
N ASP A 132 15.22 -9.16 5.76
CA ASP A 132 14.77 -9.91 4.57
C ASP A 132 13.38 -10.49 4.81
N ARG A 133 12.48 -10.30 3.84
CA ARG A 133 11.10 -10.80 3.91
C ARG A 133 10.68 -11.45 2.60
N LYS A 134 9.99 -12.57 2.70
CA LYS A 134 9.18 -13.16 1.63
C LYS A 134 7.75 -13.35 2.11
N LEU A 135 6.80 -12.95 1.30
CA LEU A 135 5.37 -13.10 1.53
C LEU A 135 4.75 -13.87 0.36
N PHE A 136 4.29 -15.08 0.64
CA PHE A 136 3.32 -15.74 -0.22
C PHE A 136 1.92 -15.35 0.23
N ARG A 137 1.06 -14.97 -0.71
CA ARG A 137 -0.30 -14.52 -0.43
C ARG A 137 -1.26 -15.07 -1.46
N PHE A 138 -2.33 -15.69 -0.97
CA PHE A 138 -3.51 -16.05 -1.74
C PHE A 138 -4.73 -15.43 -1.08
N LYS A 139 -5.53 -14.65 -1.81
CA LYS A 139 -6.76 -14.02 -1.31
C LYS A 139 -7.91 -14.29 -2.26
N VAL A 140 -9.08 -14.59 -1.71
CA VAL A 140 -10.35 -14.63 -2.44
C VAL A 140 -11.30 -13.70 -1.72
N ASP A 141 -11.73 -12.64 -2.39
CA ASP A 141 -12.64 -11.62 -1.86
C ASP A 141 -13.94 -11.63 -2.69
N LEU A 142 -15.07 -11.61 -1.98
CA LEU A 142 -16.40 -11.59 -2.55
C LEU A 142 -17.14 -10.35 -2.06
N GLN A 143 -17.85 -9.67 -2.96
CA GLN A 143 -18.86 -8.69 -2.59
C GLN A 143 -20.20 -9.01 -3.26
N GLY A 144 -21.28 -8.90 -2.49
CA GLY A 144 -22.64 -9.10 -2.99
C GLY A 144 -23.59 -8.00 -2.52
N LYS A 145 -24.75 -7.88 -3.17
CA LYS A 145 -25.79 -6.91 -2.77
C LYS A 145 -26.34 -7.28 -1.38
N LEU A 146 -26.43 -6.31 -0.48
CA LEU A 146 -27.05 -6.48 0.84
C LEU A 146 -28.37 -5.72 0.97
N ALA A 147 -28.36 -4.40 0.71
CA ALA A 147 -29.56 -3.55 0.81
C ALA A 147 -29.49 -2.34 -0.13
N GLY A 148 -30.64 -1.95 -0.70
CA GLY A 148 -30.70 -0.85 -1.67
C GLY A 148 -29.74 -1.06 -2.85
N ASN A 149 -29.28 0.03 -3.47
CA ASN A 149 -28.37 -0.03 -4.61
C ASN A 149 -26.89 0.20 -4.25
N HIS A 150 -26.61 0.59 -3.00
CA HIS A 150 -25.30 1.05 -2.57
C HIS A 150 -24.69 0.22 -1.44
N VAL A 151 -25.48 -0.54 -0.67
CA VAL A 151 -24.98 -1.36 0.44
C VAL A 151 -24.70 -2.78 -0.04
N ARG A 152 -23.47 -3.23 0.19
CA ARG A 152 -22.95 -4.55 -0.15
C ARG A 152 -22.42 -5.24 1.10
N TRP A 153 -22.53 -6.55 1.15
CA TRP A 153 -21.73 -7.35 2.08
C TRP A 153 -20.40 -7.68 1.41
N ALA A 154 -19.36 -7.88 2.23
CA ALA A 154 -18.06 -8.36 1.80
C ALA A 154 -17.67 -9.58 2.64
N ALA A 155 -17.10 -10.59 2.01
CA ALA A 155 -16.49 -11.72 2.70
C ALA A 155 -15.20 -12.10 1.99
N GLY A 156 -14.24 -12.66 2.71
CA GLY A 156 -13.01 -13.13 2.07
C GLY A 156 -12.27 -14.19 2.89
N PHE A 157 -11.40 -14.90 2.18
CA PHE A 157 -10.52 -15.92 2.72
C PHE A 157 -9.10 -15.66 2.21
N ASN A 158 -8.14 -15.58 3.13
CA ASN A 158 -6.75 -15.27 2.81
C ASN A 158 -5.83 -16.33 3.41
N LEU A 159 -4.85 -16.78 2.64
CA LEU A 159 -3.72 -17.57 3.10
C LEU A 159 -2.46 -16.75 2.90
N GLN A 160 -1.74 -16.47 3.98
CA GLN A 160 -0.52 -15.68 3.94
C GLN A 160 0.60 -16.42 4.67
N ASN A 161 1.77 -16.53 4.05
CA ASN A 161 2.95 -17.11 4.69
C ASN A 161 4.10 -16.12 4.63
N PHE A 162 4.55 -15.70 5.80
CA PHE A 162 5.69 -14.80 5.96
C PHE A 162 6.93 -15.64 6.27
N ALA A 163 8.00 -15.42 5.53
CA ALA A 163 9.32 -15.92 5.86
C ALA A 163 10.25 -14.72 6.06
N ILE A 164 10.76 -14.57 7.29
CA ILE A 164 11.58 -13.44 7.72
C ILE A 164 12.96 -13.93 8.12
N LYS A 165 13.98 -13.17 7.73
CA LYS A 165 15.39 -13.40 8.11
C LYS A 165 16.11 -12.07 8.26
N SER A 166 17.29 -12.11 8.88
CA SER A 166 18.26 -11.01 8.76
C SER A 166 18.63 -10.76 7.30
N VAL A 167 19.04 -9.52 6.99
CA VAL A 167 19.51 -9.16 5.65
C VAL A 167 20.69 -10.05 5.24
N ASN A 168 20.64 -10.62 4.04
CA ASN A 168 21.73 -11.44 3.52
C ASN A 168 22.89 -10.56 3.02
N LEU A 169 23.77 -10.14 3.93
CA LEU A 169 24.92 -9.29 3.62
C LEU A 169 25.91 -9.95 2.66
N ASP A 170 26.13 -11.28 2.76
CA ASP A 170 27.02 -12.01 1.84
C ASP A 170 26.56 -11.84 0.38
N LYS A 171 25.25 -11.94 0.15
CA LYS A 171 24.65 -11.73 -1.17
C LYS A 171 24.77 -10.28 -1.61
N LEU A 172 24.51 -9.31 -0.73
CA LEU A 172 24.54 -7.88 -1.07
C LEU A 172 25.98 -7.36 -1.31
N ASN A 173 26.95 -7.91 -0.58
CA ASN A 173 28.38 -7.56 -0.69
C ASN A 173 29.11 -8.33 -1.79
N LYS A 174 28.45 -9.31 -2.44
CA LYS A 174 29.07 -10.09 -3.53
C LYS A 174 29.54 -9.17 -4.65
N GLY A 175 30.85 -9.17 -4.90
CA GLY A 175 31.48 -8.35 -5.95
C GLY A 175 31.67 -6.88 -5.59
N LYS A 176 31.37 -6.46 -4.35
CA LYS A 176 31.66 -5.12 -3.82
C LYS A 176 33.06 -5.07 -3.23
N LYS A 177 33.67 -3.87 -3.23
CA LYS A 177 35.04 -3.63 -2.73
C LYS A 177 35.12 -2.27 -2.03
N GLY A 178 36.06 -2.12 -1.11
CA GLY A 178 36.30 -0.86 -0.41
C GLY A 178 35.03 -0.33 0.27
N ASN A 179 34.75 0.95 0.08
CA ASN A 179 33.62 1.66 0.69
C ASN A 179 32.24 1.19 0.21
N ASP A 180 32.17 0.39 -0.87
CA ASP A 180 30.90 -0.18 -1.34
C ASP A 180 30.45 -1.40 -0.52
N VAL A 181 31.32 -1.96 0.31
CA VAL A 181 31.01 -3.11 1.17
C VAL A 181 30.18 -2.64 2.36
N LEU A 182 28.99 -3.23 2.55
CA LEU A 182 28.14 -2.98 3.69
C LEU A 182 28.78 -3.56 4.96
N PRO A 183 28.92 -2.76 6.04
CA PRO A 183 29.41 -3.25 7.32
C PRO A 183 28.54 -4.37 7.88
N ALA A 184 29.18 -5.40 8.45
CA ALA A 184 28.53 -6.50 9.13
C ALA A 184 28.30 -6.16 10.61
N VAL A 185 27.19 -5.44 10.86
CA VAL A 185 26.76 -5.04 12.21
C VAL A 185 25.28 -5.35 12.38
N ASP A 186 24.86 -5.62 13.62
CA ASP A 186 23.45 -5.88 13.95
C ASP A 186 22.58 -4.65 13.67
N GLY A 187 21.52 -4.87 12.88
CA GLY A 187 20.48 -3.88 12.63
C GLY A 187 19.47 -3.80 13.77
N LEU A 188 18.46 -2.94 13.58
CA LEU A 188 17.38 -2.75 14.54
C LEU A 188 16.55 -4.02 14.72
N PHE A 189 16.35 -4.80 13.65
CA PHE A 189 15.61 -6.06 13.71
C PHE A 189 16.29 -7.08 14.62
N GLU A 190 17.59 -7.30 14.46
CA GLU A 190 18.40 -8.17 15.30
C GLU A 190 18.40 -7.69 16.76
N LYS A 191 18.53 -6.38 16.97
CA LYS A 191 18.45 -5.77 18.31
C LYS A 191 17.10 -6.02 18.97
N TYR A 192 15.99 -5.88 18.25
CA TYR A 192 14.65 -6.13 18.79
C TYR A 192 14.44 -7.61 19.19
N GLN A 193 15.09 -8.55 18.49
CA GLN A 193 15.12 -9.95 18.92
C GLN A 193 15.95 -10.15 20.19
N GLN A 194 17.15 -9.57 20.24
CA GLN A 194 18.06 -9.64 21.40
C GLN A 194 17.43 -9.03 22.66
N TRP A 195 16.64 -7.96 22.51
CA TRP A 195 15.92 -7.30 23.60
C TRP A 195 14.62 -8.02 24.01
N GLY A 196 14.25 -9.10 23.32
CA GLY A 196 13.03 -9.86 23.59
C GLY A 196 11.73 -9.15 23.17
N ILE A 197 11.81 -8.03 22.44
CA ILE A 197 10.64 -7.31 21.94
C ILE A 197 9.98 -8.11 20.82
N ILE A 198 10.79 -8.67 19.91
CA ILE A 198 10.33 -9.66 18.93
C ILE A 198 10.55 -11.04 19.53
N ASN A 199 9.46 -11.76 19.77
CA ASN A 199 9.52 -13.12 20.28
C ASN A 199 10.23 -14.05 19.27
N THR A 200 11.11 -14.93 19.78
CA THR A 200 11.83 -15.93 18.96
C THR A 200 10.90 -16.84 18.16
N LYS A 201 9.67 -17.09 18.65
CA LYS A 201 8.63 -17.84 17.92
C LYS A 201 8.13 -17.10 16.68
N GLU A 202 8.06 -15.77 16.73
CA GLU A 202 7.58 -14.95 15.60
C GLU A 202 8.71 -14.54 14.67
N ALA A 203 9.96 -14.53 15.14
CA ALA A 203 11.13 -13.94 14.49
C ALA A 203 11.36 -14.39 13.03
N ASN A 204 10.96 -15.61 12.68
CA ASN A 204 11.14 -16.18 11.35
C ASN A 204 9.93 -16.00 10.42
N GLY A 205 8.90 -15.26 10.86
CA GLY A 205 7.61 -15.20 10.21
C GLY A 205 6.73 -16.41 10.58
N GLY A 206 5.60 -16.55 9.90
CA GLY A 206 4.66 -17.64 10.15
C GLY A 206 3.49 -17.65 9.18
N PHE A 207 2.63 -18.66 9.33
CA PHE A 207 1.42 -18.83 8.53
C PHE A 207 0.22 -18.12 9.15
N VAL A 208 -0.48 -17.30 8.36
CA VAL A 208 -1.63 -16.48 8.77
C VAL A 208 -2.81 -16.73 7.82
N PRO A 209 -3.57 -17.81 8.05
CA PRO A 209 -4.86 -18.02 7.40
C PRO A 209 -5.90 -17.11 8.06
N THR A 210 -6.60 -16.29 7.28
CA THR A 210 -7.63 -15.38 7.78
C THR A 210 -8.94 -15.54 7.03
N ILE A 211 -10.03 -15.28 7.75
CA ILE A 211 -11.34 -15.02 7.17
C ILE A 211 -11.73 -13.57 7.47
N LYS A 212 -12.43 -12.93 6.55
CA LYS A 212 -12.95 -11.58 6.77
C LYS A 212 -14.41 -11.46 6.40
N GLY A 213 -15.11 -10.59 7.10
CA GLY A 213 -16.52 -10.26 6.87
C GLY A 213 -16.74 -8.77 7.11
N GLY A 214 -17.61 -8.16 6.31
CA GLY A 214 -17.84 -6.72 6.41
C GLY A 214 -18.99 -6.19 5.55
N ILE A 215 -19.17 -4.88 5.63
CA ILE A 215 -20.16 -4.12 4.87
C ILE A 215 -19.45 -3.02 4.10
N VAL A 216 -19.88 -2.80 2.86
CA VAL A 216 -19.38 -1.76 1.96
C VAL A 216 -20.54 -0.90 1.49
N PHE A 217 -20.38 0.42 1.54
CA PHE A 217 -21.25 1.40 0.91
C PHE A 217 -20.51 2.07 -0.26
N ASP A 218 -21.04 1.95 -1.48
CA ASP A 218 -20.43 2.53 -2.69
C ASP A 218 -21.46 3.32 -3.50
N SER A 219 -21.34 4.64 -3.46
CA SER A 219 -22.15 5.61 -4.20
C SER A 219 -21.33 6.47 -5.16
N ARG A 220 -20.06 6.08 -5.40
CA ARG A 220 -19.17 6.81 -6.30
C ARG A 220 -19.74 6.86 -7.71
N ASP A 221 -19.57 7.99 -8.37
CA ASP A 221 -20.00 8.20 -9.75
C ASP A 221 -19.15 7.44 -10.77
N ASN A 222 -17.86 7.26 -10.48
CA ASN A 222 -16.91 6.51 -11.29
C ASN A 222 -15.95 5.71 -10.39
N ARG A 223 -15.50 4.53 -10.80
CA ARG A 223 -14.58 3.70 -9.98
C ARG A 223 -13.11 4.16 -10.03
N PRO A 224 -12.49 4.39 -11.20
CA PRO A 224 -11.05 4.70 -11.27
C PRO A 224 -10.74 6.17 -10.98
N ASN A 225 -11.67 7.08 -11.29
CA ASN A 225 -11.51 8.52 -11.09
C ASN A 225 -12.84 9.16 -10.66
N PRO A 226 -13.28 8.94 -9.40
CA PRO A 226 -14.52 9.50 -8.88
C PRO A 226 -14.40 11.02 -8.72
N MET A 227 -15.45 11.74 -9.12
CA MET A 227 -15.58 13.19 -8.89
C MET A 227 -16.57 13.49 -7.77
N LYS A 228 -17.47 12.55 -7.45
CA LYS A 228 -18.43 12.68 -6.35
C LYS A 228 -18.84 11.33 -5.75
N GLY A 229 -19.38 11.38 -4.55
CA GLY A 229 -19.96 10.22 -3.86
C GLY A 229 -19.05 9.69 -2.76
N ILE A 230 -19.38 8.49 -2.26
CA ILE A 230 -18.77 7.91 -1.05
C ILE A 230 -18.39 6.45 -1.32
N TRP A 231 -17.23 6.05 -0.81
CA TRP A 231 -16.89 4.66 -0.53
C TRP A 231 -16.65 4.50 0.97
N THR A 232 -17.39 3.64 1.65
CA THR A 232 -17.15 3.31 3.06
C THR A 232 -17.13 1.81 3.24
N GLU A 233 -16.18 1.29 4.00
CA GLU A 233 -16.12 -0.12 4.36
C GLU A 233 -15.83 -0.28 5.85
N ALA A 234 -16.46 -1.28 6.44
CA ALA A 234 -16.19 -1.77 7.78
C ALA A 234 -16.00 -3.28 7.71
N VAL A 235 -14.81 -3.76 8.07
CA VAL A 235 -14.39 -5.16 7.91
C VAL A 235 -13.78 -5.65 9.20
N LEU A 236 -14.18 -6.85 9.63
CA LEU A 236 -13.48 -7.65 10.63
C LEU A 236 -12.70 -8.74 9.90
N GLU A 237 -11.42 -8.87 10.22
CA GLU A 237 -10.57 -9.97 9.75
C GLU A 237 -10.07 -10.76 10.96
N GLY A 238 -10.31 -12.07 10.96
CA GLY A 238 -9.91 -12.97 12.03
C GLY A 238 -8.96 -14.05 11.53
N ALA A 239 -7.92 -14.34 12.32
CA ALA A 239 -7.02 -15.47 12.13
C ALA A 239 -7.32 -16.53 13.20
N PRO A 240 -8.11 -17.58 12.92
CA PRO A 240 -8.38 -18.62 13.89
C PRO A 240 -7.34 -19.75 13.84
N THR A 241 -7.00 -20.31 15.01
CA THR A 241 -6.03 -21.41 15.13
C THR A 241 -6.48 -22.69 14.45
N PHE A 242 -7.79 -22.95 14.33
CA PHE A 242 -8.29 -24.15 13.63
C PHE A 242 -7.99 -24.16 12.12
N LEU A 243 -7.66 -23.01 11.53
CA LEU A 243 -7.18 -22.92 10.15
C LEU A 243 -5.65 -23.09 10.03
N GLY A 244 -4.95 -23.26 11.15
CA GLY A 244 -3.49 -23.41 11.20
C GLY A 244 -2.73 -22.12 11.52
N ALA A 245 -3.40 -21.07 12.01
CA ALA A 245 -2.73 -19.85 12.46
C ALA A 245 -1.89 -20.10 13.72
N GLU A 246 -0.66 -19.60 13.76
CA GLU A 246 0.24 -19.72 14.93
C GLU A 246 -0.18 -18.82 16.10
N SER A 247 -0.84 -17.70 15.80
CA SER A 247 -1.48 -16.81 16.77
C SER A 247 -2.90 -16.49 16.33
N SER A 248 -3.81 -16.38 17.30
CA SER A 248 -5.18 -15.96 17.02
C SER A 248 -5.38 -14.48 17.29
N PHE A 249 -6.00 -13.79 16.34
CA PHE A 249 -6.39 -12.40 16.49
C PHE A 249 -7.65 -12.07 15.68
N VAL A 250 -8.27 -10.95 16.03
CA VAL A 250 -9.27 -10.27 15.21
C VAL A 250 -8.87 -8.81 15.09
N LYS A 251 -8.83 -8.30 13.85
CA LYS A 251 -8.63 -6.88 13.56
C LYS A 251 -9.89 -6.28 12.96
N LEU A 252 -10.21 -5.06 13.40
CA LEU A 252 -11.19 -4.18 12.78
C LEU A 252 -10.49 -3.24 11.81
N SER A 253 -11.06 -3.06 10.61
CA SER A 253 -10.67 -2.04 9.64
C SER A 253 -11.88 -1.23 9.20
N LEU A 254 -11.77 0.08 9.30
CA LEU A 254 -12.76 1.06 8.85
C LEU A 254 -12.08 1.96 7.83
N ILE A 255 -12.61 2.04 6.61
CA ILE A 255 -12.08 2.95 5.58
C ILE A 255 -13.24 3.75 5.00
N HIS A 256 -13.12 5.07 5.04
CA HIS A 256 -14.07 6.00 4.45
C HIS A 256 -13.35 6.88 3.43
N ARG A 257 -13.96 7.04 2.25
CA ARG A 257 -13.51 7.92 1.19
C ARG A 257 -14.69 8.75 0.73
N GLN A 258 -14.49 10.05 0.59
CA GLN A 258 -15.52 10.96 0.09
C GLN A 258 -14.95 11.90 -0.95
N TYR A 259 -15.76 12.14 -1.98
CA TYR A 259 -15.40 12.89 -3.17
C TYR A 259 -16.41 14.01 -3.35
N PHE A 260 -15.93 15.24 -3.50
CA PHE A 260 -16.72 16.44 -3.73
C PHE A 260 -16.28 17.11 -5.02
N THR A 261 -17.23 17.37 -5.91
CA THR A 261 -16.98 18.21 -7.08
C THR A 261 -17.09 19.67 -6.65
N LEU A 262 -15.99 20.41 -6.71
CA LEU A 262 -15.96 21.85 -6.42
C LEU A 262 -16.24 22.68 -7.67
N ILE A 263 -15.61 22.30 -8.79
CA ILE A 263 -15.88 22.89 -10.11
C ILE A 263 -16.25 21.75 -11.05
N PRO A 264 -17.43 21.76 -11.68
CA PRO A 264 -17.88 20.72 -12.57
C PRO A 264 -16.81 20.30 -13.58
N LYS A 265 -16.55 18.98 -13.63
CA LYS A 265 -15.54 18.33 -14.48
C LYS A 265 -14.08 18.67 -14.19
N ASN A 266 -13.77 19.75 -13.47
CA ASN A 266 -12.40 20.31 -13.38
C ASN A 266 -11.75 20.12 -12.02
N LEU A 267 -12.44 20.42 -10.93
CA LEU A 267 -11.83 20.47 -9.60
C LEU A 267 -12.63 19.60 -8.64
N SER A 268 -11.96 18.67 -7.97
CA SER A 268 -12.53 17.93 -6.84
C SER A 268 -11.67 18.06 -5.60
N PHE A 269 -12.36 18.11 -4.46
CA PHE A 269 -11.76 17.84 -3.15
C PHE A 269 -12.13 16.42 -2.76
N VAL A 270 -11.14 15.64 -2.35
CA VAL A 270 -11.36 14.26 -1.96
C VAL A 270 -10.58 13.97 -0.68
N TYR A 271 -11.10 13.08 0.14
CA TYR A 271 -10.34 12.59 1.28
C TYR A 271 -10.60 11.11 1.55
N ARG A 272 -9.61 10.47 2.19
CA ARG A 272 -9.66 9.13 2.76
C ARG A 272 -9.35 9.21 4.24
N LEU A 273 -10.12 8.51 5.06
CA LEU A 273 -9.84 8.24 6.47
C LEU A 273 -9.87 6.73 6.67
N ALA A 274 -8.93 6.22 7.44
CA ALA A 274 -8.78 4.80 7.68
C ALA A 274 -8.36 4.56 9.13
N TYR A 275 -9.07 3.69 9.83
CA TYR A 275 -8.76 3.26 11.19
C TYR A 275 -8.67 1.74 11.22
N GLN A 276 -7.62 1.21 11.85
CA GLN A 276 -7.44 -0.22 12.03
C GLN A 276 -6.94 -0.51 13.45
N THR A 277 -7.44 -1.57 14.09
CA THR A 277 -6.92 -2.01 15.39
C THR A 277 -7.15 -3.49 15.61
N THR A 278 -6.29 -4.15 16.38
CA THR A 278 -6.63 -5.44 16.99
C THR A 278 -7.75 -5.21 18.01
N VAL A 279 -8.78 -6.05 17.96
CA VAL A 279 -9.93 -6.02 18.88
C VAL A 279 -10.02 -7.28 19.74
N ALA A 280 -9.32 -8.35 19.36
CA ALA A 280 -9.20 -9.56 20.16
C ALA A 280 -7.91 -10.31 19.80
N GLY A 281 -7.35 -11.05 20.77
CA GLY A 281 -6.17 -11.87 20.58
C GLY A 281 -4.87 -11.08 20.39
N HIS A 282 -3.86 -11.72 19.79
CA HIS A 282 -2.52 -11.16 19.61
C HIS A 282 -2.11 -11.20 18.15
N THR A 283 -1.86 -10.04 17.57
CA THR A 283 -1.36 -9.95 16.19
C THR A 283 0.16 -10.08 16.20
N PRO A 284 0.75 -11.08 15.50
CA PRO A 284 2.19 -11.24 15.45
C PRO A 284 2.86 -10.08 14.69
N PHE A 285 4.11 -9.75 15.05
CA PHE A 285 4.75 -8.51 14.54
C PHE A 285 4.80 -8.42 13.02
N TYR A 286 5.02 -9.56 12.35
CA TYR A 286 5.13 -9.64 10.89
C TYR A 286 3.81 -9.38 10.16
N TYR A 287 2.68 -9.38 10.90
CA TYR A 287 1.36 -9.02 10.39
C TYR A 287 0.95 -7.59 10.76
N GLN A 288 1.63 -6.94 11.71
CA GLN A 288 1.23 -5.61 12.22
C GLN A 288 1.30 -4.52 11.14
N SER A 289 2.14 -4.67 10.12
CA SER A 289 2.18 -3.72 9.00
C SER A 289 1.01 -3.90 8.01
N GLN A 290 0.24 -4.99 8.04
CA GLN A 290 -0.81 -5.19 7.03
C GLN A 290 -1.93 -4.15 7.15
N VAL A 291 -2.35 -3.57 6.04
CA VAL A 291 -3.53 -2.69 5.94
C VAL A 291 -4.66 -3.49 5.32
N ILE A 292 -5.71 -3.75 6.10
CA ILE A 292 -6.85 -4.59 5.75
C ILE A 292 -7.85 -3.76 4.95
N THR A 293 -8.32 -4.31 3.84
CA THR A 293 -9.35 -3.71 2.96
C THR A 293 -10.42 -4.74 2.60
N SER A 294 -11.60 -4.28 2.19
CA SER A 294 -12.67 -5.16 1.74
C SER A 294 -12.29 -5.99 0.52
N VAL A 295 -11.60 -5.38 -0.45
CA VAL A 295 -11.02 -6.03 -1.63
C VAL A 295 -9.63 -5.48 -1.87
N LEU A 296 -8.64 -6.36 -2.00
CA LEU A 296 -7.27 -5.96 -2.29
C LEU A 296 -7.07 -5.71 -3.79
N THR A 297 -6.94 -4.45 -4.19
CA THR A 297 -6.70 -4.09 -5.60
C THR A 297 -5.22 -3.89 -5.95
N GLY A 298 -4.40 -3.46 -5.00
CA GLY A 298 -2.96 -3.24 -5.17
C GLY A 298 -2.10 -4.44 -4.80
N ALA A 299 -0.88 -4.52 -5.36
CA ALA A 299 0.08 -5.55 -4.97
C ALA A 299 0.53 -5.39 -3.51
N LEU A 300 0.67 -4.15 -3.05
CA LEU A 300 1.07 -3.79 -1.68
C LEU A 300 -0.13 -3.15 -0.95
N SER A 301 -0.31 -3.53 0.32
CA SER A 301 -1.29 -2.95 1.24
C SER A 301 -0.73 -3.06 2.65
N GLU A 302 0.33 -2.28 2.91
CA GLU A 302 1.16 -2.40 4.11
C GLU A 302 1.65 -1.03 4.58
N GLY A 303 1.75 -0.86 5.90
CA GLY A 303 2.42 0.17 6.69
C GLY A 303 2.00 1.61 6.44
N LEU A 304 2.05 2.46 7.47
CA LEU A 304 1.94 3.89 7.21
C LEU A 304 3.32 4.47 6.90
N GLY A 305 3.39 5.26 5.84
CA GLY A 305 4.62 5.69 5.19
C GLY A 305 4.77 5.11 3.80
N GLY A 306 5.45 5.85 2.91
CA GLY A 306 5.66 5.48 1.51
C GLY A 306 4.51 5.88 0.59
N GLY A 307 4.60 5.45 -0.68
CA GLY A 307 3.76 5.96 -1.77
C GLY A 307 2.27 5.59 -1.72
N LYS A 308 1.82 4.75 -0.77
CA LYS A 308 0.43 4.22 -0.71
C LYS A 308 -0.38 4.68 0.51
N THR A 309 0.28 5.26 1.50
CA THR A 309 -0.34 5.72 2.75
C THR A 309 0.07 7.15 3.07
N LEU A 310 1.33 7.41 3.45
CA LEU A 310 1.84 8.73 3.82
C LEU A 310 3.02 9.11 2.92
N ARG A 311 2.76 9.83 1.82
CA ARG A 311 3.80 10.13 0.83
C ARG A 311 4.85 11.06 1.42
N GLY A 312 6.13 10.71 1.27
CA GLY A 312 7.28 11.45 1.79
C GLY A 312 7.72 11.03 3.20
N VAL A 313 6.86 10.32 3.94
CA VAL A 313 7.25 9.62 5.18
C VAL A 313 7.87 8.28 4.79
N LEU A 314 8.93 7.86 5.49
CA LEU A 314 9.61 6.57 5.28
C LEU A 314 8.63 5.39 5.27
N ARG A 315 8.77 4.46 4.31
CA ARG A 315 7.89 3.28 4.23
C ARG A 315 7.88 2.47 5.53
N ASN A 316 6.70 2.09 6.02
CA ASN A 316 6.51 1.37 7.30
C ASN A 316 7.05 2.11 8.53
N ARG A 317 7.13 3.44 8.50
CA ARG A 317 7.60 4.23 9.65
C ARG A 317 6.66 4.16 10.85
N VAL A 318 5.37 4.10 10.60
CA VAL A 318 4.34 4.10 11.65
C VAL A 318 3.68 2.73 11.66
N VAL A 319 4.06 1.93 12.66
CA VAL A 319 3.50 0.59 12.91
C VAL A 319 3.08 0.54 14.38
N GLY A 320 1.85 0.12 14.62
CA GLY A 320 1.30 -0.08 15.95
C GLY A 320 0.23 -1.17 15.89
N ASP A 321 -0.29 -1.58 17.05
CA ASP A 321 -1.33 -2.59 17.11
C ASP A 321 -2.67 -2.07 16.57
N GLY A 322 -2.86 -0.75 16.71
CA GLY A 322 -3.86 0.03 16.01
C GLY A 322 -3.34 1.37 15.52
N PHE A 323 -3.89 1.85 14.42
CA PHE A 323 -3.52 3.10 13.79
C PHE A 323 -4.71 3.80 13.14
N LEU A 324 -4.57 5.10 12.97
CA LEU A 324 -5.41 5.96 12.13
C LEU A 324 -4.52 6.55 11.04
N TYR A 325 -5.02 6.65 9.81
CA TYR A 325 -4.40 7.49 8.79
C TYR A 325 -5.43 8.13 7.87
N GLY A 326 -5.01 9.17 7.17
CA GLY A 326 -5.83 9.85 6.21
C GLY A 326 -5.04 10.58 5.14
N ASN A 327 -5.75 10.94 4.10
CA ASN A 327 -5.24 11.65 2.94
C ASN A 327 -6.30 12.65 2.49
N ALA A 328 -5.95 13.89 2.26
CA ALA A 328 -6.80 14.89 1.64
C ALA A 328 -6.12 15.38 0.35
N GLU A 329 -6.84 15.39 -0.77
CA GLU A 329 -6.32 15.85 -2.06
C GLU A 329 -7.26 16.85 -2.72
N MET A 330 -6.69 17.95 -3.21
CA MET A 330 -7.33 18.77 -4.25
C MET A 330 -6.84 18.26 -5.60
N ARG A 331 -7.75 17.80 -6.46
CA ARG A 331 -7.45 17.23 -7.78
C ARG A 331 -7.99 18.16 -8.87
N TRP A 332 -7.11 18.79 -9.63
CA TRP A 332 -7.46 19.75 -10.68
C TRP A 332 -7.07 19.23 -12.06
N LYS A 333 -8.06 19.03 -12.95
CA LYS A 333 -7.85 18.74 -14.37
C LYS A 333 -7.61 20.05 -15.13
N VAL A 334 -6.34 20.42 -15.29
CA VAL A 334 -5.90 21.74 -15.76
C VAL A 334 -6.07 21.89 -17.27
N VAL A 335 -5.59 20.91 -18.03
CA VAL A 335 -5.55 20.97 -19.51
C VAL A 335 -6.14 19.70 -20.08
N ARG A 336 -6.95 19.82 -21.13
CA ARG A 336 -7.48 18.69 -21.91
C ARG A 336 -7.06 18.84 -23.36
N PHE A 337 -6.71 17.73 -24.00
CA PHE A 337 -6.32 17.72 -25.41
C PHE A 337 -6.57 16.35 -26.03
N ASN A 338 -6.53 16.30 -27.35
CA ASN A 338 -6.64 15.07 -28.12
C ASN A 338 -5.32 14.76 -28.80
N TRP A 339 -4.88 13.51 -28.71
CA TRP A 339 -3.66 13.06 -29.38
C TRP A 339 -3.79 11.59 -29.80
N ILE A 340 -3.39 11.27 -31.04
CA ILE A 340 -3.46 9.93 -31.64
C ILE A 340 -4.81 9.23 -31.33
N ASN A 341 -5.92 9.86 -31.67
CA ASN A 341 -7.28 9.33 -31.45
C ASN A 341 -7.67 9.01 -29.99
N ASN A 342 -6.92 9.52 -28.99
CA ASN A 342 -7.22 9.37 -27.58
C ASN A 342 -7.50 10.73 -26.93
N ASN A 343 -8.32 10.73 -25.87
CA ASN A 343 -8.59 11.90 -25.04
C ASN A 343 -7.56 11.94 -23.91
N PHE A 344 -6.89 13.08 -23.74
CA PHE A 344 -5.94 13.28 -22.65
C PHE A 344 -6.34 14.43 -21.75
N TYR A 345 -5.95 14.34 -20.49
CA TYR A 345 -5.84 15.51 -19.62
C TYR A 345 -4.57 15.50 -18.78
N ILE A 346 -4.07 16.69 -18.49
CA ILE A 346 -3.05 16.93 -17.48
C ILE A 346 -3.76 17.38 -16.20
N GLY A 347 -3.51 16.66 -15.12
CA GLY A 347 -4.03 16.97 -13.79
C GLY A 347 -2.91 17.40 -12.84
N LEU A 348 -3.24 18.30 -11.91
CA LEU A 348 -2.41 18.65 -10.78
C LEU A 348 -3.13 18.27 -9.49
N ASN A 349 -2.40 17.69 -8.56
CA ASN A 349 -2.88 17.36 -7.23
C ASN A 349 -2.04 18.11 -6.19
N SER A 350 -2.69 18.65 -5.16
CA SER A 350 -2.02 18.99 -3.90
C SER A 350 -2.59 18.12 -2.80
N PHE A 351 -1.75 17.62 -1.90
CA PHE A 351 -2.19 16.68 -0.87
C PHE A 351 -1.62 16.98 0.51
N LEU A 352 -2.36 16.54 1.51
CA LEU A 352 -1.97 16.43 2.91
C LEU A 352 -2.24 14.99 3.34
N ASP A 353 -1.19 14.31 3.80
CA ASP A 353 -1.27 12.96 4.34
C ASP A 353 -0.95 13.00 5.84
N PHE A 354 -1.63 12.17 6.63
CA PHE A 354 -1.42 12.12 8.08
C PHE A 354 -1.70 10.74 8.66
N GLY A 355 -1.03 10.37 9.74
CA GLY A 355 -1.26 9.11 10.43
C GLY A 355 -0.73 9.11 11.86
N LYS A 356 -1.24 8.19 12.67
CA LYS A 356 -0.88 8.07 14.09
C LYS A 356 -1.16 6.65 14.59
N VAL A 357 -0.32 6.16 15.49
CA VAL A 357 -0.61 4.96 16.30
C VAL A 357 -1.66 5.30 17.36
N THR A 358 -2.76 4.55 17.35
CA THR A 358 -3.89 4.71 18.28
C THR A 358 -3.88 3.66 19.39
N ASN A 359 -3.34 2.46 19.10
CA ASN A 359 -3.09 1.44 20.10
C ASN A 359 -1.65 0.95 19.97
N LYS A 360 -0.89 1.06 21.07
CA LYS A 360 0.54 0.74 21.08
C LYS A 360 0.76 -0.76 21.19
N ILE A 361 1.78 -1.27 20.50
CA ILE A 361 2.35 -2.59 20.76
C ILE A 361 3.11 -2.48 22.09
N PRO A 362 2.92 -3.40 23.06
CA PRO A 362 3.73 -3.43 24.26
C PRO A 362 5.21 -3.61 23.92
N VAL A 363 6.04 -2.65 24.28
CA VAL A 363 7.50 -2.71 24.11
C VAL A 363 8.12 -2.67 25.49
N THR A 364 8.56 -3.84 25.96
CA THR A 364 9.29 -3.99 27.22
C THR A 364 10.67 -4.53 26.88
N PHE A 365 11.72 -3.82 27.29
CA PHE A 365 13.08 -4.30 27.10
C PHE A 365 13.42 -5.24 28.26
N SER A 366 13.47 -6.55 28.00
CA SER A 366 13.85 -7.55 29.01
C SER A 366 15.30 -7.98 28.77
N PHE A 367 16.19 -7.68 29.72
CA PHE A 367 17.63 -7.88 29.58
C PHE A 367 18.09 -9.24 30.09
N ALA A 368 18.70 -10.03 29.20
CA ALA A 368 19.62 -11.10 29.59
C ALA A 368 21.02 -10.79 29.02
N GLY A 369 21.85 -10.04 29.76
CA GLY A 369 23.30 -10.27 29.70
C GLY A 369 24.28 -9.24 29.10
N SER A 370 23.91 -7.98 28.79
CA SER A 370 24.95 -6.96 28.49
C SER A 370 24.57 -5.55 28.94
N SER A 371 25.59 -4.85 29.44
CA SER A 371 25.56 -3.59 30.19
C SER A 371 25.09 -2.37 29.39
N GLY A 372 24.11 -1.62 29.92
CA GLY A 372 23.99 -0.17 29.71
C GLY A 372 22.68 0.36 29.10
N PHE A 373 21.82 -0.49 28.54
CA PHE A 373 20.60 -0.02 27.89
C PHE A 373 19.42 -0.01 28.87
N THR A 374 18.70 1.11 28.94
CA THR A 374 17.48 1.27 29.74
C THR A 374 16.30 1.49 28.78
N ASN A 375 15.05 1.33 29.24
CA ASN A 375 13.84 1.68 28.44
C ASN A 375 13.85 3.13 27.91
N SER A 376 14.81 3.94 28.35
CA SER A 376 15.04 5.35 28.06
C SER A 376 16.33 5.62 27.27
N ASP A 377 16.94 4.65 26.59
CA ASP A 377 18.03 4.96 25.65
C ASP A 377 17.49 5.89 24.54
N PRO A 378 17.90 7.18 24.54
CA PRO A 378 17.29 8.19 23.68
C PRO A 378 17.63 7.99 22.20
N ASP A 379 18.62 7.14 21.89
CA ASP A 379 19.00 6.82 20.53
C ASP A 379 18.00 5.85 19.88
N TYR A 380 17.22 5.12 20.67
CA TYR A 380 16.35 4.05 20.18
C TYR A 380 14.89 4.23 20.58
N ASN A 381 14.63 4.73 21.79
CA ASN A 381 13.27 4.80 22.32
C ASN A 381 13.00 6.10 23.08
N LYS A 382 11.83 6.67 22.84
CA LYS A 382 11.28 7.81 23.59
C LYS A 382 9.89 7.44 24.08
N ILE A 383 9.76 7.30 25.40
CA ILE A 383 8.49 6.94 26.03
C ILE A 383 7.46 8.04 25.75
N ASP A 384 6.28 7.64 25.25
CA ASP A 384 5.14 8.52 25.01
C ASP A 384 5.42 9.71 24.08
N ALA A 385 6.31 9.50 23.10
CA ALA A 385 6.60 10.50 22.08
C ALA A 385 5.60 10.49 20.91
N GLU A 386 4.79 9.44 20.79
CA GLU A 386 3.85 9.26 19.70
C GLU A 386 2.85 10.42 19.54
N LYS A 387 2.77 10.94 18.31
CA LYS A 387 1.90 12.04 17.89
C LYS A 387 1.58 11.91 16.40
N MET A 388 0.82 12.86 15.86
CA MET A 388 0.47 12.83 14.44
C MET A 388 1.72 12.95 13.55
N HIS A 389 1.93 11.95 12.71
CA HIS A 389 2.83 11.98 11.57
C HIS A 389 2.13 12.72 10.44
N THR A 390 2.80 13.65 9.78
CA THR A 390 2.19 14.49 8.74
C THR A 390 3.17 14.71 7.60
N SER A 391 2.65 14.66 6.38
CA SER A 391 3.37 15.05 5.18
C SER A 391 2.45 15.79 4.22
N TYR A 392 3.04 16.57 3.35
CA TYR A 392 2.31 17.33 2.35
C TYR A 392 3.09 17.36 1.04
N GLY A 393 2.40 17.63 -0.05
CA GLY A 393 3.06 17.60 -1.35
C GLY A 393 2.16 17.91 -2.52
N GLY A 394 2.72 17.68 -3.69
CA GLY A 394 2.08 17.91 -4.96
C GLY A 394 2.29 16.74 -5.92
N GLY A 395 1.44 16.66 -6.93
CA GLY A 395 1.54 15.62 -7.93
C GLY A 395 1.04 16.04 -9.29
N LEU A 396 1.60 15.41 -10.32
CA LEU A 396 1.19 15.51 -11.71
C LEU A 396 0.43 14.23 -12.11
N ARG A 397 -0.60 14.39 -12.93
CA ARG A 397 -1.35 13.29 -13.53
C ARG A 397 -1.34 13.46 -15.03
N ILE A 398 -0.93 12.44 -15.76
CA ILE A 398 -1.12 12.35 -17.21
C ILE A 398 -2.15 11.26 -17.43
N VAL A 399 -3.33 11.64 -17.93
CA VAL A 399 -4.47 10.73 -17.98
C VAL A 399 -4.98 10.57 -19.39
N MET A 400 -5.09 9.32 -19.82
CA MET A 400 -5.62 8.92 -21.12
C MET A 400 -6.98 8.23 -20.93
N ASN A 401 -7.99 8.72 -21.66
CA ASN A 401 -9.36 8.22 -21.68
C ASN A 401 -9.97 8.01 -20.30
N GLU A 402 -9.64 8.87 -19.33
CA GLU A 402 -10.11 8.84 -17.93
C GLU A 402 -9.76 7.58 -17.11
N ASN A 403 -9.16 6.55 -17.74
CA ASN A 403 -8.96 5.22 -17.15
C ASN A 403 -7.49 4.86 -16.97
N PHE A 404 -6.60 5.39 -17.82
CA PHE A 404 -5.17 5.16 -17.69
C PHE A 404 -4.50 6.41 -17.14
N VAL A 405 -4.04 6.33 -15.89
CA VAL A 405 -3.48 7.46 -15.14
C VAL A 405 -2.02 7.15 -14.82
N ILE A 406 -1.10 7.95 -15.35
CA ILE A 406 0.27 8.02 -14.84
C ILE A 406 0.29 9.07 -13.73
N ALA A 407 0.78 8.68 -12.57
CA ALA A 407 0.89 9.53 -11.40
C ALA A 407 2.36 9.77 -11.06
N VAL A 408 2.71 11.04 -10.85
CA VAL A 408 3.99 11.47 -10.28
C VAL A 408 3.65 12.29 -9.05
N ASP A 409 4.02 11.80 -7.87
CA ASP A 409 3.81 12.47 -6.59
C ASP A 409 5.15 12.79 -5.93
N TYR A 410 5.27 13.98 -5.35
CA TYR A 410 6.39 14.38 -4.51
C TYR A 410 5.84 14.84 -3.15
N GLY A 411 6.20 14.12 -2.09
CA GLY A 411 5.79 14.40 -0.72
C GLY A 411 6.97 14.78 0.17
N VAL A 412 6.73 15.65 1.14
CA VAL A 412 7.70 16.12 2.13
C VAL A 412 7.17 15.79 3.52
N ALA A 413 7.98 15.11 4.33
CA ALA A 413 7.64 14.84 5.72
C ALA A 413 7.76 16.13 6.54
N ALA A 414 6.79 16.41 7.41
CA ALA A 414 6.81 17.59 8.28
C ALA A 414 7.80 17.46 9.45
N ASN A 415 8.28 16.24 9.74
CA ASN A 415 9.19 15.96 10.83
C ASN A 415 10.36 15.08 10.36
N LYS A 416 11.59 15.44 10.73
CA LYS A 416 12.80 14.67 10.39
C LYS A 416 12.80 13.22 10.88
N GLN A 417 12.06 12.91 11.96
CA GLN A 417 11.90 11.55 12.44
C GLN A 417 11.11 10.66 11.48
N ASP A 418 10.43 11.24 10.49
CA ASP A 418 9.71 10.54 9.42
C ASP A 418 10.48 10.48 8.11
N GLY A 419 11.72 10.97 8.08
CA GLY A 419 12.48 11.18 6.87
C GLY A 419 12.39 12.63 6.39
N THR A 420 12.68 12.84 5.11
CA THR A 420 12.77 14.18 4.50
C THR A 420 11.72 14.37 3.42
N SER A 421 11.79 13.56 2.36
CA SER A 421 10.89 13.62 1.21
C SER A 421 10.92 12.32 0.41
N GLY A 422 9.97 12.18 -0.51
CA GLY A 422 9.90 11.04 -1.42
C GLY A 422 9.18 11.39 -2.72
N MET A 423 9.74 10.90 -3.82
CA MET A 423 9.12 10.87 -5.14
C MET A 423 8.55 9.48 -5.43
N TYR A 424 7.34 9.46 -6.00
CA TYR A 424 6.60 8.25 -6.35
C TYR A 424 6.00 8.42 -7.75
N ILE A 425 6.51 7.64 -8.71
CA ILE A 425 6.02 7.57 -10.08
C ILE A 425 5.34 6.23 -10.22
N GLY A 426 4.06 6.19 -10.57
CA GLY A 426 3.31 4.95 -10.70
C GLY A 426 2.03 5.12 -11.50
N LEU A 427 1.10 4.18 -11.31
CA LEU A 427 -0.20 4.18 -11.98
C LEU A 427 -1.33 4.46 -10.99
N ASN A 428 -2.39 5.08 -11.48
CA ASN A 428 -3.63 5.43 -10.77
C ASN A 428 -3.47 6.52 -9.69
N TYR A 429 -4.61 7.04 -9.23
CA TYR A 429 -4.66 7.84 -8.01
C TYR A 429 -4.41 6.96 -6.78
N LEU A 430 -4.06 7.60 -5.66
CA LEU A 430 -3.79 6.92 -4.39
C LEU A 430 -4.97 6.08 -3.88
N PHE A 431 -6.20 6.61 -4.02
CA PHE A 431 -7.44 6.01 -3.54
C PHE A 431 -8.70 6.49 -4.29
#